data_AF-A0A7X1Y6M6-F1
#
_entry.id   AF-A0A7X1Y6M6-F1
#
_cell.length_a   1.000
_cell.length_b   1.000
_cell.length_c   1.000
_cell.angle_alpha   90.00
_cell.angle_beta   90.00
_cell.angle_gamma   90.00
#
_symmetry.space_group_name_H-M   'P 1'
#
loop_
_entity.id
_entity.type
_entity.pdbx_description
1 polymer ?
#
loop_
_entity_poly.entity_id
_entity_poly.type
_entity_poly.pdbx_seq_one_letter_code
_entity_poly.pdbx_strand_id
1 'polypeptide(L)'
;MELKNFFAQDDQGNKLPGATCYLYQRGTENLFGGLYKTNGLPLANPFTTDKNGLVQFAAPNGIYDLRVVKGERDYRLHIQFNDVSETLVAAEAAADRAETAKDAAVISGGIKDDIEHGLRTTSPGENFQAISNVSKTYVTLYKNKGDGVAEPIDSYPNMQAIDELGIRTMDAEANDMSFALGDEDMNSSWLQTDRRGQPTRYAAKCMGAKMRPEDAPALIDGASKAAVIEAGFGTFDADANDMSFSLTDSEFTQSDLELDRQGRFTQRVINSIAKRIGISTVVPPFPLAAWACWGDSLTAGGWPTTLAALCGLPAYNGGWGGQGYSQIAARQGGVPARLTVAGNTIPATGSVTVTAALNNPLSDGGGRQGLLAGVLGMLNMAGGVLTFTRSAQGEAVSCPAMSYFTPADGLAHADRHVTIWIGRNSFKDVAPALIVASIRSMIDYLTPRVKRVIVMSIPPWVGEEFGTSGRARLDACNAAIAAAFTEFWLDISAWLRTAEAATAAGITFTSDDLADISNGLTPRSLRSDSGHLNALGNIAIGKRVYQESQIRGWM
;
A
#
# COMPACT_ATOMS: atom_id res chain seq x y z
N MET A 1 -6.96 -24.58 -7.34
CA MET A 1 -6.14 -25.63 -6.72
C MET A 1 -5.47 -25.07 -5.48
N GLU A 2 -5.62 -25.75 -4.34
CA GLU A 2 -4.96 -25.36 -3.09
C GLU A 2 -3.46 -25.69 -3.16
N LEU A 3 -2.60 -24.79 -2.70
CA LEU A 3 -1.16 -25.00 -2.56
C LEU A 3 -0.84 -25.43 -1.12
N LYS A 4 -0.05 -26.49 -0.94
CA LYS A 4 0.40 -26.92 0.40
C LYS A 4 1.92 -26.98 0.52
N ASN A 5 2.39 -26.72 1.75
CA ASN A 5 3.78 -26.71 2.15
C ASN A 5 3.99 -27.67 3.33
N PHE A 6 4.94 -28.58 3.22
CA PHE A 6 5.36 -29.49 4.30
C PHE A 6 6.87 -29.48 4.43
N PHE A 7 7.40 -29.74 5.61
CA PHE A 7 8.84 -29.93 5.81
C PHE A 7 9.11 -31.40 6.14
N ALA A 8 9.90 -32.07 5.31
CA ALA A 8 10.34 -33.42 5.55
C ALA A 8 11.39 -33.45 6.67
N GLN A 9 11.16 -34.30 7.68
CA GLN A 9 12.02 -34.42 8.86
C GLN A 9 12.28 -35.88 9.23
N ASP A 10 13.41 -36.15 9.88
CA ASP A 10 13.71 -37.44 10.52
C ASP A 10 12.99 -37.59 11.88
N ASP A 11 13.16 -38.73 12.53
CA ASP A 11 12.54 -39.02 13.84
C ASP A 11 13.08 -38.15 14.98
N GLN A 12 14.16 -37.40 14.75
CA GLN A 12 14.75 -36.43 15.66
C GLN A 12 14.36 -34.99 15.30
N GLY A 13 13.55 -34.78 14.26
CA GLY A 13 13.10 -33.46 13.80
C GLY A 13 14.09 -32.72 12.90
N ASN A 14 15.21 -33.34 12.50
CA ASN A 14 16.15 -32.72 11.57
C ASN A 14 15.58 -32.71 10.15
N LYS A 15 15.87 -31.64 9.40
CA LYS A 15 15.39 -31.47 8.01
C LYS A 15 15.98 -32.53 7.08
N LEU A 16 15.16 -33.04 6.15
CA LEU A 16 15.55 -34.02 5.14
C LEU A 16 15.62 -33.39 3.74
N PRO A 17 16.73 -32.72 3.36
CA PRO A 17 16.89 -32.15 2.03
C PRO A 17 17.10 -33.22 0.96
N GLY A 18 16.55 -33.07 -0.25
CA GLY A 18 16.69 -34.07 -1.32
C GLY A 18 16.03 -35.43 -1.04
N ALA A 19 15.04 -35.48 -0.15
CA ALA A 19 14.18 -36.65 -0.01
C ALA A 19 13.26 -36.78 -1.23
N THR A 20 12.96 -38.01 -1.66
CA THR A 20 12.06 -38.26 -2.79
C THR A 20 10.61 -38.34 -2.31
N CYS A 21 9.74 -37.57 -2.94
CA CYS A 21 8.33 -37.45 -2.63
C CYS A 21 7.47 -38.05 -3.75
N TYR A 22 6.50 -38.87 -3.36
CA TYR A 22 5.51 -39.48 -4.23
C TYR A 22 4.13 -39.08 -3.77
N LEU A 23 3.29 -38.57 -4.67
CA LEU A 23 1.88 -38.38 -4.38
C LEU A 23 1.03 -39.47 -5.04
N TYR A 24 0.23 -40.16 -4.24
CA TYR A 24 -0.69 -41.19 -4.70
C TYR A 24 -2.15 -40.76 -4.56
N GLN A 25 -3.02 -41.28 -5.42
CA GLN A 25 -4.45 -41.30 -5.11
C GLN A 25 -4.66 -42.13 -3.84
N ARG A 26 -5.48 -41.62 -2.90
CA ARG A 26 -5.61 -42.25 -1.58
C ARG A 26 -6.01 -43.72 -1.66
N GLY A 27 -5.31 -44.55 -0.88
CA GLY A 27 -5.56 -45.99 -0.83
C GLY A 27 -5.04 -46.77 -2.05
N THR A 28 -4.26 -46.13 -2.92
CA THR A 28 -3.63 -46.77 -4.08
C THR A 28 -2.11 -46.54 -4.10
N GLU A 29 -1.40 -47.23 -5.00
CA GLU A 29 0.00 -46.94 -5.35
C GLU A 29 0.11 -46.28 -6.74
N ASN A 30 -1.00 -45.72 -7.25
CA ASN A 30 -1.01 -45.03 -8.55
C ASN A 30 -0.54 -43.59 -8.38
N LEU A 31 0.56 -43.23 -9.04
CA LEU A 31 1.07 -41.87 -9.01
C LEU A 31 0.10 -40.89 -9.65
N PHE A 32 -0.15 -39.79 -8.95
CA PHE A 32 -1.00 -38.72 -9.46
C PHE A 32 -0.23 -37.79 -10.41
N GLY A 33 -0.76 -37.55 -11.61
CA GLY A 33 -0.11 -36.77 -12.68
C GLY A 33 -0.46 -35.28 -12.76
N GLY A 34 -1.36 -34.78 -11.91
CA GLY A 34 -1.89 -33.40 -11.98
C GLY A 34 -1.26 -32.43 -10.99
N LEU A 35 0.05 -32.52 -10.75
CA LEU A 35 0.74 -31.66 -9.78
C LEU A 35 1.23 -30.37 -10.41
N TYR A 36 1.19 -29.28 -9.64
CA TYR A 36 1.69 -27.97 -10.07
C TYR A 36 2.63 -27.34 -9.03
N LYS A 37 3.60 -26.58 -9.52
CA LYS A 37 4.49 -25.71 -8.73
C LYS A 37 3.77 -24.43 -8.34
N THR A 38 4.36 -23.66 -7.43
CA THR A 38 3.86 -22.34 -6.98
C THR A 38 3.69 -21.32 -8.09
N ASN A 39 4.49 -21.42 -9.15
CA ASN A 39 4.40 -20.57 -10.33
C ASN A 39 3.42 -21.09 -11.39
N GLY A 40 2.60 -22.10 -11.08
CA GLY A 40 1.59 -22.66 -11.98
C GLY A 40 2.15 -23.61 -13.05
N LEU A 41 3.45 -23.89 -13.06
CA LEU A 41 4.04 -24.87 -13.99
C LEU A 41 3.77 -26.31 -13.53
N PRO A 42 3.62 -27.27 -14.46
CA PRO A 42 3.52 -28.69 -14.11
C PRO A 42 4.72 -29.16 -13.27
N LEU A 43 4.43 -29.96 -12.25
CA LEU A 43 5.41 -30.64 -11.41
C LEU A 43 5.38 -32.13 -11.71
N ALA A 44 6.55 -32.72 -11.99
CA ALA A 44 6.65 -34.17 -12.17
C ALA A 44 6.42 -34.92 -10.85
N ASN A 45 5.90 -36.15 -10.94
CA ASN A 45 5.74 -37.05 -9.81
C ASN A 45 6.45 -38.38 -10.15
N PRO A 46 7.50 -38.79 -9.41
CA PRO A 46 8.00 -38.21 -8.16
C PRO A 46 8.77 -36.89 -8.30
N PHE A 47 8.91 -36.17 -7.19
CA PHE A 47 9.70 -34.95 -7.05
C PHE A 47 10.56 -34.98 -5.79
N THR A 48 11.46 -34.01 -5.60
CA THR A 48 12.40 -33.98 -4.46
C THR A 48 12.20 -32.76 -3.57
N THR A 49 12.49 -32.91 -2.27
CA THR A 49 12.52 -31.78 -1.34
C THR A 49 13.70 -30.84 -1.61
N ASP A 50 13.53 -29.56 -1.27
CA ASP A 50 14.58 -28.55 -1.45
C ASP A 50 15.72 -28.69 -0.41
N LYS A 51 16.68 -27.75 -0.45
CA LYS A 51 17.82 -27.69 0.51
C LYS A 51 17.41 -27.54 1.98
N ASN A 52 16.16 -27.15 2.26
CA ASN A 52 15.59 -27.01 3.59
C ASN A 52 14.66 -28.17 3.96
N GLY A 53 14.53 -29.19 3.10
CA GLY A 53 13.56 -30.27 3.28
C GLY A 53 12.11 -29.86 2.96
N LEU A 54 11.89 -28.73 2.29
CA LEU A 54 10.55 -28.27 1.90
C LEU A 54 9.98 -29.14 0.78
N VAL A 55 8.74 -29.57 0.97
CA VAL A 55 7.85 -30.23 0.03
C VAL A 55 6.75 -29.22 -0.31
N GLN A 56 6.65 -28.80 -1.57
CA GLN A 56 5.70 -27.75 -1.97
C GLN A 56 5.07 -28.08 -3.32
N PHE A 57 3.75 -28.23 -3.34
CA PHE A 57 2.97 -28.55 -4.55
C PHE A 57 1.49 -28.17 -4.39
N ALA A 58 0.82 -27.96 -5.53
CA ALA A 58 -0.63 -27.79 -5.62
C ALA A 58 -1.26 -28.99 -6.33
N ALA A 59 -2.47 -29.36 -5.90
CA ALA A 59 -3.28 -30.44 -6.48
C ALA A 59 -4.78 -30.07 -6.48
N PRO A 60 -5.62 -30.73 -7.32
CA PRO A 60 -7.07 -30.57 -7.30
C PRO A 60 -7.72 -31.05 -5.99
N ASN A 61 -8.97 -30.61 -5.78
CA ASN A 61 -9.79 -31.02 -4.64
C ASN A 61 -9.83 -32.55 -4.52
N GLY A 62 -9.52 -33.07 -3.33
CA GLY A 62 -9.43 -34.51 -3.14
C GLY A 62 -8.53 -34.93 -1.98
N ILE A 63 -8.48 -36.24 -1.78
CA ILE A 63 -7.71 -36.90 -0.73
C ILE A 63 -6.58 -37.74 -1.36
N TYR A 64 -5.38 -37.61 -0.81
CA TYR A 64 -4.15 -38.17 -1.37
C TYR A 64 -3.24 -38.72 -0.27
N ASP A 65 -2.33 -39.61 -0.66
CA ASP A 65 -1.27 -40.14 0.21
C ASP A 65 0.09 -39.64 -0.29
N LEU A 66 0.76 -38.83 0.52
CA LEU A 66 2.12 -38.34 0.24
C LEU A 66 3.14 -39.24 0.93
N ARG A 67 3.95 -39.97 0.17
CA ARG A 67 5.06 -40.78 0.68
C ARG A 67 6.38 -40.01 0.53
N VAL A 68 7.18 -39.98 1.58
CA VAL A 68 8.50 -39.33 1.59
C VAL A 68 9.58 -40.36 1.94
N VAL A 69 10.59 -40.48 1.09
CA VAL A 69 11.64 -41.51 1.19
C VAL A 69 13.03 -40.88 1.16
N LYS A 70 13.88 -41.19 2.15
CA LYS A 70 15.31 -40.88 2.15
C LYS A 70 16.11 -41.89 2.99
N GLY A 71 16.97 -42.67 2.34
CA GLY A 71 17.72 -43.73 3.03
C GLY A 71 16.77 -44.77 3.64
N GLU A 72 16.93 -45.07 4.92
CA GLU A 72 16.04 -45.97 5.67
C GLU A 72 14.72 -45.32 6.10
N ARG A 73 14.59 -43.99 5.97
CA ARG A 73 13.36 -43.27 6.34
C ARG A 73 12.35 -43.32 5.21
N ASP A 74 11.19 -43.92 5.49
CA ASP A 74 10.06 -44.04 4.58
C ASP A 74 8.75 -43.89 5.36
N TYR A 75 7.97 -42.85 5.07
CA TYR A 75 6.73 -42.58 5.77
C TYR A 75 5.67 -41.94 4.87
N ARG A 76 4.40 -42.04 5.28
CA ARG A 76 3.25 -41.53 4.54
C ARG A 76 2.45 -40.51 5.35
N LEU A 77 1.95 -39.51 4.65
CA LEU A 77 1.07 -38.47 5.16
C LEU A 77 -0.26 -38.52 4.38
N HIS A 78 -1.37 -38.63 5.09
CA HIS A 78 -2.70 -38.48 4.51
C HIS A 78 -3.03 -37.00 4.40
N ILE A 79 -3.26 -36.51 3.18
CA ILE A 79 -3.48 -35.09 2.93
C ILE A 79 -4.76 -34.87 2.13
N GLN A 80 -5.47 -33.79 2.45
CA GLN A 80 -6.69 -33.37 1.77
C GLN A 80 -6.50 -31.97 1.20
N PHE A 81 -6.75 -31.82 -0.10
CA PHE A 81 -6.84 -30.53 -0.77
C PHE A 81 -8.31 -30.15 -0.86
N ASN A 82 -8.65 -28.93 -0.45
CA ASN A 82 -9.99 -28.37 -0.53
C ASN A 82 -9.99 -27.17 -1.48
N ASP A 83 -10.67 -27.30 -2.63
CA ASP A 83 -10.91 -26.19 -3.54
C ASP A 83 -12.33 -25.63 -3.31
N VAL A 84 -12.43 -24.55 -2.53
CA VAL A 84 -13.71 -23.91 -2.14
C VAL A 84 -14.47 -23.38 -3.37
N SER A 85 -13.74 -23.01 -4.43
CA SER A 85 -14.28 -22.48 -5.70
C SER A 85 -15.15 -23.50 -6.43
N GLU A 86 -14.76 -24.77 -6.41
CA GLU A 86 -15.46 -25.85 -7.13
C GLU A 86 -16.77 -26.26 -6.43
N THR A 87 -16.79 -26.17 -5.09
CA THR A 87 -17.96 -26.49 -4.28
C THR A 87 -19.08 -25.45 -4.45
N LEU A 88 -18.69 -24.17 -4.62
CA LEU A 88 -19.62 -23.06 -4.81
C LEU A 88 -20.35 -23.16 -6.16
N VAL A 89 -19.62 -23.46 -7.25
CA VAL A 89 -20.18 -23.58 -8.61
C VAL A 89 -21.20 -24.73 -8.71
N ALA A 90 -20.96 -25.85 -8.00
CA ALA A 90 -21.88 -26.98 -7.99
C ALA A 90 -23.20 -26.67 -7.24
N ALA A 91 -23.14 -25.86 -6.19
CA ALA A 91 -24.32 -25.44 -5.42
C ALA A 91 -25.19 -24.45 -6.22
N GLU A 92 -24.58 -23.50 -6.93
CA GLU A 92 -25.27 -22.52 -7.78
C GLU A 92 -26.03 -23.22 -8.92
N ALA A 93 -25.38 -24.14 -9.63
CA ALA A 93 -26.01 -24.89 -10.73
C ALA A 93 -27.20 -25.77 -10.28
N ALA A 94 -27.26 -26.17 -9.01
CA ALA A 94 -28.39 -26.92 -8.47
C ALA A 94 -29.61 -26.01 -8.17
N ALA A 95 -29.38 -24.75 -7.79
CA ALA A 95 -30.44 -23.78 -7.56
C ALA A 95 -31.14 -23.37 -8.86
N ASP A 96 -30.39 -23.12 -9.93
CA ASP A 96 -30.95 -22.70 -11.23
C ASP A 96 -31.86 -23.76 -11.87
N ARG A 97 -31.52 -25.04 -11.70
CA ARG A 97 -32.35 -26.15 -12.18
C ARG A 97 -33.68 -26.26 -11.44
N ALA A 98 -33.73 -25.85 -10.17
CA ALA A 98 -34.95 -25.91 -9.37
C ALA A 98 -35.96 -24.81 -9.76
N GLU A 99 -35.49 -23.59 -10.04
CA GLU A 99 -36.36 -22.48 -10.49
C GLU A 99 -36.89 -22.72 -11.92
N THR A 100 -36.06 -23.22 -12.84
CA THR A 100 -36.50 -23.54 -14.22
C THR A 100 -37.62 -24.60 -14.25
N ALA A 101 -37.59 -25.57 -13.33
CA ALA A 101 -38.60 -26.62 -13.25
C ALA A 101 -39.97 -26.11 -12.72
N LYS A 102 -39.96 -25.03 -11.95
CA LYS A 102 -41.17 -24.39 -11.40
C LYS A 102 -41.91 -23.57 -12.46
N ASP A 103 -41.19 -22.85 -13.30
CA ASP A 103 -41.78 -21.99 -14.34
C ASP A 103 -42.36 -22.80 -15.50
N ALA A 104 -41.72 -23.91 -15.88
CA ALA A 104 -42.22 -24.82 -16.92
C ALA A 104 -43.55 -25.51 -16.55
N ALA A 105 -43.83 -25.69 -15.26
CA ALA A 105 -45.05 -26.34 -14.79
C ALA A 105 -46.31 -25.45 -14.95
N VAL A 106 -46.16 -24.13 -15.04
CA VAL A 106 -47.27 -23.17 -15.13
C VAL A 106 -47.76 -22.97 -16.57
N ILE A 107 -46.90 -23.21 -17.58
CA ILE A 107 -47.15 -22.81 -18.97
C ILE A 107 -47.83 -23.89 -19.84
N SER A 108 -47.87 -25.18 -19.44
CA SER A 108 -48.39 -26.26 -20.32
C SER A 108 -49.89 -26.60 -20.19
N GLY A 109 -50.69 -25.79 -19.48
CA GLY A 109 -52.05 -26.14 -19.01
C GLY A 109 -53.26 -25.99 -19.95
N GLY A 110 -53.10 -25.74 -21.26
CA GLY A 110 -54.21 -25.80 -22.23
C GLY A 110 -55.29 -24.71 -22.13
N ILE A 111 -54.91 -23.45 -22.32
CA ILE A 111 -55.78 -22.26 -22.26
C ILE A 111 -56.81 -22.28 -23.41
N LYS A 112 -58.07 -21.90 -23.12
CA LYS A 112 -59.19 -21.83 -24.07
C LYS A 112 -59.36 -20.40 -24.61
N ASP A 113 -59.85 -20.28 -25.84
CA ASP A 113 -59.93 -19.00 -26.57
C ASP A 113 -60.87 -17.98 -25.90
N ASP A 114 -61.97 -18.46 -25.31
CA ASP A 114 -62.93 -17.65 -24.58
C ASP A 114 -63.73 -18.50 -23.57
N ILE A 115 -64.56 -17.83 -22.75
CA ILE A 115 -65.38 -18.47 -21.71
C ILE A 115 -66.39 -19.45 -22.33
N GLU A 116 -66.92 -19.15 -23.52
CA GLU A 116 -67.91 -19.98 -24.21
C GLU A 116 -67.31 -21.29 -24.71
N HIS A 117 -66.10 -21.24 -25.27
CA HIS A 117 -65.28 -22.39 -25.63
C HIS A 117 -64.97 -23.22 -24.37
N GLY A 118 -64.56 -22.57 -23.27
CA GLY A 118 -64.31 -23.23 -22.01
C GLY A 118 -65.52 -23.98 -21.43
N LEU A 119 -66.70 -23.36 -21.45
CA LEU A 119 -67.95 -23.95 -20.98
C LEU A 119 -68.45 -25.11 -21.86
N ARG A 120 -68.17 -25.09 -23.17
CA ARG A 120 -68.55 -26.19 -24.09
C ARG A 120 -67.60 -27.38 -24.04
N THR A 121 -66.34 -27.17 -23.65
CA THR A 121 -65.28 -28.20 -23.72
C THR A 121 -64.81 -28.71 -22.36
N THR A 122 -65.41 -28.21 -21.28
CA THR A 122 -65.07 -28.58 -19.90
C THR A 122 -66.33 -29.00 -19.18
N SER A 123 -66.32 -30.13 -18.46
CA SER A 123 -67.53 -30.67 -17.84
C SER A 123 -68.00 -29.80 -16.67
N PRO A 124 -69.31 -29.77 -16.35
CA PRO A 124 -69.80 -29.10 -15.14
C PRO A 124 -69.09 -29.62 -13.87
N GLY A 125 -68.54 -28.70 -13.07
CA GLY A 125 -67.76 -28.98 -11.86
C GLY A 125 -66.24 -28.86 -12.04
N GLU A 126 -65.75 -28.89 -13.28
CA GLU A 126 -64.32 -28.81 -13.60
C GLU A 126 -63.87 -27.36 -13.85
N ASN A 127 -62.58 -27.11 -13.68
CA ASN A 127 -61.97 -25.81 -13.90
C ASN A 127 -61.39 -25.73 -15.32
N PHE A 128 -61.46 -24.55 -15.94
CA PHE A 128 -60.80 -24.26 -17.20
C PHE A 128 -60.22 -22.85 -17.19
N GLN A 129 -59.20 -22.63 -18.00
CA GLN A 129 -58.57 -21.32 -18.17
C GLN A 129 -59.03 -20.72 -19.49
N ALA A 130 -59.44 -19.45 -19.49
CA ALA A 130 -59.84 -18.74 -20.70
C ALA A 130 -59.33 -17.30 -20.69
N ILE A 131 -59.15 -16.72 -21.87
CA ILE A 131 -58.79 -15.30 -22.00
C ILE A 131 -59.90 -14.44 -21.39
N SER A 132 -59.53 -13.52 -20.49
CA SER A 132 -60.48 -12.69 -19.76
C SER A 132 -61.22 -11.72 -20.70
N ASN A 133 -62.52 -11.56 -20.48
CA ASN A 133 -63.37 -10.64 -21.24
C ASN A 133 -63.29 -9.19 -20.75
N VAL A 134 -62.74 -8.95 -19.56
CA VAL A 134 -62.58 -7.61 -18.97
C VAL A 134 -61.29 -6.95 -19.46
N SER A 135 -60.23 -7.74 -19.59
CA SER A 135 -59.00 -7.32 -20.25
C SER A 135 -58.45 -8.48 -21.08
N LYS A 136 -58.23 -8.25 -22.37
CA LYS A 136 -57.58 -9.21 -23.26
C LYS A 136 -56.14 -9.52 -22.86
N THR A 137 -55.60 -8.84 -21.85
CA THR A 137 -54.24 -9.02 -21.34
C THR A 137 -54.16 -9.93 -20.11
N TYR A 138 -55.26 -10.55 -19.66
CA TYR A 138 -55.25 -11.51 -18.54
C TYR A 138 -55.91 -12.84 -18.96
N VAL A 139 -55.42 -13.96 -18.41
CA VAL A 139 -56.08 -15.27 -18.43
C VAL A 139 -56.72 -15.50 -17.07
N THR A 140 -58.02 -15.78 -17.07
CA THR A 140 -58.79 -16.02 -15.85
C THR A 140 -59.09 -17.52 -15.74
N LEU A 141 -58.86 -18.08 -14.56
CA LEU A 141 -59.30 -19.42 -14.21
C LEU A 141 -60.78 -19.38 -13.84
N TYR A 142 -61.59 -20.18 -14.52
CA TYR A 142 -63.02 -20.29 -14.29
C TYR A 142 -63.39 -21.70 -13.81
N LYS A 143 -64.46 -21.78 -13.01
CA LYS A 143 -65.15 -23.04 -12.73
C LYS A 143 -66.42 -23.13 -13.56
N ASN A 144 -66.61 -24.21 -14.32
CA ASN A 144 -67.89 -24.47 -14.97
C ASN A 144 -68.91 -24.92 -13.90
N LYS A 145 -69.97 -24.15 -13.66
CA LYS A 145 -71.02 -24.51 -12.69
C LYS A 145 -72.16 -25.34 -13.26
N GLY A 146 -72.18 -25.56 -14.58
CA GLY A 146 -73.34 -26.07 -15.31
C GLY A 146 -74.24 -24.95 -15.85
N ASP A 147 -75.20 -25.32 -16.68
CA ASP A 147 -76.22 -24.42 -17.28
C ASP A 147 -75.66 -23.20 -18.01
N GLY A 148 -74.45 -23.30 -18.54
CA GLY A 148 -73.78 -22.22 -19.27
C GLY A 148 -73.19 -21.12 -18.38
N VAL A 149 -73.03 -21.37 -17.08
CA VAL A 149 -72.50 -20.38 -16.13
C VAL A 149 -71.04 -20.70 -15.76
N ALA A 150 -70.15 -19.74 -16.04
CA ALA A 150 -68.75 -19.76 -15.59
C ALA A 150 -68.55 -18.82 -14.40
N GLU A 151 -68.01 -19.34 -13.30
CA GLU A 151 -67.63 -18.52 -12.13
C GLU A 151 -66.12 -18.25 -12.17
N PRO A 152 -65.67 -16.98 -12.21
CA PRO A 152 -64.26 -16.64 -12.13
C PRO A 152 -63.71 -16.99 -10.74
N ILE A 153 -62.60 -17.72 -10.70
CA ILE A 153 -61.90 -18.09 -9.47
C ILE A 153 -60.74 -17.11 -9.21
N ASP A 154 -59.86 -16.93 -10.20
CA ASP A 154 -58.65 -16.12 -10.07
C ASP A 154 -58.16 -15.64 -11.46
N SER A 155 -57.36 -14.58 -11.52
CA SER A 155 -56.87 -14.00 -12.79
C SER A 155 -55.36 -13.78 -12.80
N TYR A 156 -54.71 -14.24 -13.86
CA TYR A 156 -53.27 -14.14 -14.09
C TYR A 156 -52.98 -13.28 -15.33
N PRO A 157 -51.97 -12.40 -15.32
CA PRO A 157 -51.59 -11.65 -16.50
C PRO A 157 -51.11 -12.59 -17.61
N ASN A 158 -51.53 -12.33 -18.84
CA ASN A 158 -51.04 -13.03 -20.02
C ASN A 158 -49.80 -12.30 -20.59
N MET A 159 -49.18 -12.87 -21.62
CA MET A 159 -47.94 -12.33 -22.20
C MET A 159 -48.02 -10.84 -22.57
N GLN A 160 -49.20 -10.36 -22.97
CA GLN A 160 -49.40 -8.98 -23.37
C GLN A 160 -49.49 -8.02 -22.18
N ALA A 161 -50.06 -8.45 -21.04
CA ALA A 161 -50.02 -7.65 -19.78
C ALA A 161 -48.61 -7.59 -19.20
N ILE A 162 -47.84 -8.66 -19.35
CA ILE A 162 -46.45 -8.74 -18.90
C ILE A 162 -45.57 -7.79 -19.74
N ASP A 163 -45.80 -7.72 -21.06
CA ASP A 163 -45.16 -6.75 -21.97
C ASP A 163 -45.57 -5.30 -21.67
N GLU A 164 -46.84 -5.02 -21.40
CA GLU A 164 -47.34 -3.66 -21.11
C GLU A 164 -46.87 -3.11 -19.75
N LEU A 165 -46.59 -3.99 -18.78
CA LEU A 165 -45.94 -3.62 -17.50
C LEU A 165 -44.44 -3.37 -17.63
N GLY A 166 -43.86 -3.51 -18.83
CA GLY A 166 -42.43 -3.32 -19.08
C GLY A 166 -41.55 -4.45 -18.53
N ILE A 167 -42.15 -5.53 -18.03
CA ILE A 167 -41.43 -6.76 -17.68
C ILE A 167 -41.35 -7.59 -18.97
N ARG A 168 -40.55 -7.13 -19.94
CA ARG A 168 -40.15 -8.04 -21.03
C ARG A 168 -39.52 -9.25 -20.38
N THR A 169 -39.85 -10.44 -20.87
CA THR A 169 -39.11 -11.66 -20.51
C THR A 169 -37.64 -11.34 -20.71
N MET A 170 -36.85 -11.34 -19.63
CA MET A 170 -35.40 -11.36 -19.76
C MET A 170 -35.10 -12.55 -20.67
N ASP A 171 -34.39 -12.28 -21.76
CA ASP A 171 -33.86 -13.32 -22.64
C ASP A 171 -33.30 -14.44 -21.76
N ALA A 172 -33.51 -15.70 -22.11
CA ALA A 172 -32.97 -16.82 -21.32
C ALA A 172 -31.44 -16.71 -21.18
N GLU A 173 -30.78 -15.93 -22.04
CA GLU A 173 -29.36 -15.58 -21.98
C GLU A 173 -29.02 -14.36 -21.09
N ALA A 174 -30.01 -13.63 -20.56
CA ALA A 174 -29.86 -12.44 -19.73
C ALA A 174 -29.87 -12.73 -18.21
N ASN A 175 -30.06 -13.99 -17.80
CA ASN A 175 -30.04 -14.42 -16.40
C ASN A 175 -28.72 -14.14 -15.65
N ASP A 176 -27.64 -13.90 -16.41
CA ASP A 176 -26.32 -13.62 -15.88
C ASP A 176 -25.89 -12.16 -16.02
N MET A 177 -26.73 -11.25 -16.51
CA MET A 177 -26.33 -9.85 -16.75
C MET A 177 -26.20 -9.04 -15.44
N SER A 178 -25.06 -8.38 -15.23
CA SER A 178 -24.80 -7.54 -14.05
C SER A 178 -25.13 -6.06 -14.29
N PHE A 179 -24.82 -5.53 -15.48
CA PHE A 179 -25.25 -4.21 -15.92
C PHE A 179 -25.21 -4.14 -17.45
N ALA A 180 -26.05 -3.28 -18.04
CA ALA A 180 -26.04 -2.95 -19.45
C ALA A 180 -26.29 -1.46 -19.63
N LEU A 181 -25.62 -0.85 -20.60
CA LEU A 181 -25.95 0.51 -21.05
C LEU A 181 -27.03 0.40 -22.11
N GLY A 182 -28.15 1.08 -21.92
CA GLY A 182 -29.26 1.09 -22.88
C GLY A 182 -29.59 2.50 -23.37
N ASP A 183 -30.35 2.57 -24.45
CA ASP A 183 -30.96 3.82 -24.90
C ASP A 183 -32.18 4.21 -24.05
N GLU A 184 -32.79 5.36 -24.36
CA GLU A 184 -33.97 5.90 -23.65
C GLU A 184 -35.19 4.97 -23.72
N ASP A 185 -35.21 4.02 -24.68
CA ASP A 185 -36.24 3.00 -24.87
C ASP A 185 -35.88 1.65 -24.18
N MET A 186 -34.81 1.64 -23.37
CA MET A 186 -34.26 0.49 -22.65
C MET A 186 -33.77 -0.66 -23.56
N ASN A 187 -33.42 -0.38 -24.82
CA ASN A 187 -32.73 -1.36 -25.65
C ASN A 187 -31.26 -1.44 -25.23
N SER A 188 -30.81 -2.63 -24.85
CA SER A 188 -29.47 -2.83 -24.31
C SER A 188 -28.41 -2.80 -25.44
N SER A 189 -27.41 -1.92 -25.27
CA SER A 189 -26.26 -1.81 -26.19
C SER A 189 -25.37 -3.05 -26.11
N TRP A 190 -24.38 -3.18 -26.99
CA TRP A 190 -23.41 -4.30 -26.94
C TRP A 190 -22.46 -4.23 -25.74
N LEU A 191 -22.45 -3.13 -24.98
CA LEU A 191 -21.71 -2.99 -23.73
C LEU A 191 -22.54 -3.58 -22.59
N GLN A 192 -22.35 -4.88 -22.38
CA GLN A 192 -23.00 -5.65 -21.33
C GLN A 192 -21.99 -6.58 -20.69
N THR A 193 -22.06 -6.73 -19.36
CA THR A 193 -21.25 -7.70 -18.65
C THR A 193 -22.12 -8.67 -17.89
N ASP A 194 -21.64 -9.90 -17.74
CA ASP A 194 -22.21 -10.86 -16.82
C ASP A 194 -21.83 -10.57 -15.35
N ARG A 195 -22.38 -11.32 -14.41
CA ARG A 195 -22.12 -11.26 -12.95
C ARG A 195 -20.66 -11.55 -12.57
N ARG A 196 -19.87 -12.07 -13.49
CA ARG A 196 -18.42 -12.34 -13.33
C ARG A 196 -17.57 -11.26 -14.00
N GLY A 197 -18.19 -10.25 -14.61
CA GLY A 197 -17.53 -9.17 -15.31
C GLY A 197 -17.05 -9.53 -16.73
N GLN A 198 -17.49 -10.65 -17.31
CA GLN A 198 -17.17 -11.04 -18.68
C GLN A 198 -18.22 -10.52 -19.68
N PRO A 199 -17.90 -10.37 -20.99
CA PRO A 199 -18.89 -10.01 -21.99
C PRO A 199 -20.01 -11.05 -22.06
N THR A 200 -21.27 -10.59 -22.08
CA THR A 200 -22.42 -11.49 -22.26
C THR A 200 -22.38 -12.16 -23.64
N ARG A 201 -23.11 -13.27 -23.84
CA ARG A 201 -23.22 -13.92 -25.16
C ARG A 201 -23.76 -12.98 -26.23
N TYR A 202 -24.69 -12.11 -25.87
CA TYR A 202 -25.20 -11.05 -26.75
C TYR A 202 -24.09 -10.04 -27.10
N ALA A 203 -23.32 -9.56 -26.13
CA ALA A 203 -22.17 -8.70 -26.37
C ALA A 203 -21.14 -9.37 -27.29
N ALA A 204 -20.82 -10.65 -27.04
CA ALA A 204 -19.91 -11.44 -27.86
C ALA A 204 -20.42 -11.65 -29.30
N LYS A 205 -21.73 -11.84 -29.49
CA LYS A 205 -22.37 -11.99 -30.80
C LYS A 205 -22.39 -10.67 -31.58
N CYS A 206 -22.69 -9.56 -30.91
CA CYS A 206 -22.63 -8.21 -31.50
C CYS A 206 -21.19 -7.82 -31.89
N MET A 207 -20.21 -8.15 -31.04
CA MET A 207 -18.78 -8.00 -31.35
C MET A 207 -18.38 -8.89 -32.53
N GLY A 208 -18.80 -10.16 -32.54
CA GLY A 208 -18.50 -11.10 -33.63
C GLY A 208 -19.13 -10.73 -34.98
N ALA A 209 -20.29 -10.06 -34.98
CA ALA A 209 -20.91 -9.54 -36.20
C ALA A 209 -20.20 -8.31 -36.78
N LYS A 210 -19.37 -7.62 -35.98
CA LYS A 210 -18.60 -6.43 -36.37
C LYS A 210 -17.09 -6.71 -36.55
N MET A 211 -16.58 -7.79 -35.98
CA MET A 211 -15.20 -8.29 -36.20
C MET A 211 -15.14 -9.19 -37.43
N ARG A 212 -15.53 -8.66 -38.60
CA ARG A 212 -15.25 -9.32 -39.87
C ARG A 212 -13.80 -9.00 -40.27
N PRO A 213 -13.09 -9.89 -40.99
CA PRO A 213 -11.72 -9.64 -41.44
C PRO A 213 -11.57 -8.31 -42.20
N GLU A 214 -12.61 -7.90 -42.95
CA GLU A 214 -12.68 -6.62 -43.64
C GLU A 214 -12.79 -5.37 -42.74
N ASP A 215 -13.28 -5.52 -41.50
CA ASP A 215 -13.52 -4.42 -40.54
C ASP A 215 -12.41 -4.32 -39.46
N ALA A 216 -11.50 -5.30 -39.40
CA ALA A 216 -10.40 -5.39 -38.43
C ALA A 216 -9.04 -5.68 -39.11
N PRO A 217 -8.48 -4.71 -39.86
CA PRO A 217 -7.28 -4.93 -40.70
C PRO A 217 -6.03 -5.33 -39.93
N ALA A 218 -5.98 -5.09 -38.61
CA ALA A 218 -4.88 -5.51 -37.74
C ALA A 218 -4.82 -7.03 -37.47
N LEU A 219 -5.86 -7.80 -37.84
CA LEU A 219 -5.93 -9.25 -37.69
C LEU A 219 -5.59 -10.02 -38.99
N ILE A 220 -5.22 -9.31 -40.07
CA ILE A 220 -4.73 -9.94 -41.30
C ILE A 220 -3.29 -10.40 -41.07
N ASP A 221 -3.04 -11.69 -41.26
CA ASP A 221 -1.71 -12.28 -41.11
C ASP A 221 -0.72 -11.60 -42.08
N GLY A 222 0.28 -10.90 -41.52
CA GLY A 222 1.28 -10.14 -42.28
C GLY A 222 1.09 -8.62 -42.39
N ALA A 223 0.11 -8.01 -41.71
CA ALA A 223 -0.04 -6.56 -41.69
C ALA A 223 1.19 -5.86 -41.05
N SER A 224 1.92 -5.05 -41.83
CA SER A 224 3.10 -4.35 -41.34
C SER A 224 2.72 -3.18 -40.41
N LYS A 225 3.62 -2.83 -39.48
CA LYS A 225 3.44 -1.73 -38.53
C LYS A 225 3.11 -0.38 -39.20
N ALA A 226 3.53 -0.18 -40.45
CA ALA A 226 3.22 1.01 -41.23
C ALA A 226 1.75 1.06 -41.70
N ALA A 227 1.17 -0.08 -42.08
CA ALA A 227 -0.21 -0.16 -42.55
C ALA A 227 -1.24 0.12 -41.43
N VAL A 228 -0.89 -0.24 -40.19
CA VAL A 228 -1.72 0.06 -39.00
C VAL A 228 -1.73 1.56 -38.68
N ILE A 229 -0.58 2.23 -38.84
CA ILE A 229 -0.45 3.69 -38.64
C ILE A 229 -1.18 4.46 -39.74
N GLU A 230 -1.08 4.01 -41.00
CA GLU A 230 -1.71 4.66 -42.16
C GLU A 230 -3.26 4.55 -42.13
N ALA A 231 -3.80 3.52 -41.47
CA ALA A 231 -5.24 3.36 -41.23
C ALA A 231 -5.80 4.24 -40.09
N GLY A 232 -4.99 5.11 -39.49
CA GLY A 232 -5.42 6.08 -38.47
C GLY A 232 -5.32 5.60 -37.02
N PHE A 233 -4.81 4.40 -36.76
CA PHE A 233 -4.50 3.93 -35.41
C PHE A 233 -3.11 4.45 -35.02
N GLY A 234 -3.06 5.66 -34.45
CA GLY A 234 -1.82 6.36 -34.10
C GLY A 234 -0.85 5.58 -33.22
N THR A 235 0.38 6.11 -33.08
CA THR A 235 1.43 5.53 -32.24
C THR A 235 0.97 5.40 -30.79
N PHE A 236 0.74 4.17 -30.33
CA PHE A 236 0.47 3.86 -28.93
C PHE A 236 1.64 4.32 -28.05
N ASP A 237 1.32 5.11 -27.03
CA ASP A 237 2.24 5.50 -25.95
C ASP A 237 2.76 4.24 -25.24
N ALA A 238 4.02 4.25 -24.80
CA ALA A 238 4.67 3.09 -24.19
C ALA A 238 3.99 2.65 -22.86
N ASP A 239 3.26 3.57 -22.22
CA ASP A 239 2.44 3.34 -21.03
C ASP A 239 1.11 2.62 -21.32
N ALA A 240 0.70 2.51 -22.59
CA ALA A 240 -0.55 1.83 -23.00
C ALA A 240 -0.44 0.29 -22.96
N ASN A 241 0.73 -0.27 -22.64
CA ASN A 241 0.95 -1.72 -22.65
C ASN A 241 0.19 -2.48 -21.54
N ASP A 242 -0.33 -1.78 -20.53
CA ASP A 242 -1.04 -2.37 -19.38
C ASP A 242 -2.53 -1.96 -19.28
N MET A 243 -3.05 -1.27 -20.30
CA MET A 243 -4.44 -0.82 -20.35
C MET A 243 -5.38 -1.97 -20.77
N SER A 244 -6.47 -2.16 -20.01
CA SER A 244 -7.50 -3.18 -20.29
C SER A 244 -8.78 -2.61 -20.87
N PHE A 245 -9.11 -1.36 -20.54
CA PHE A 245 -10.36 -0.72 -20.91
C PHE A 245 -10.19 0.79 -20.89
N SER A 246 -10.73 1.50 -21.89
CA SER A 246 -10.84 2.96 -21.91
C SER A 246 -12.04 3.37 -22.76
N LEU A 247 -12.82 4.34 -22.30
CA LEU A 247 -13.79 5.03 -23.15
C LEU A 247 -13.12 6.21 -23.84
N THR A 248 -13.29 6.30 -25.16
CA THR A 248 -12.72 7.37 -25.98
C THR A 248 -13.81 8.16 -26.69
N ASP A 249 -13.51 9.40 -27.09
CA ASP A 249 -14.38 10.16 -27.98
C ASP A 249 -14.19 9.74 -29.45
N SER A 250 -14.90 10.41 -30.37
CA SER A 250 -14.82 10.13 -31.81
C SER A 250 -13.45 10.41 -32.43
N GLU A 251 -12.56 11.09 -31.72
CA GLU A 251 -11.18 11.37 -32.12
C GLU A 251 -10.17 10.45 -31.41
N PHE A 252 -10.66 9.42 -30.71
CA PHE A 252 -9.89 8.46 -29.92
C PHE A 252 -9.18 9.05 -28.70
N THR A 253 -9.64 10.20 -28.20
CA THR A 253 -9.12 10.80 -26.96
C THR A 253 -9.61 10.03 -25.74
N GLN A 254 -8.70 9.56 -24.88
CA GLN A 254 -9.03 8.75 -23.70
C GLN A 254 -9.72 9.57 -22.60
N SER A 255 -10.90 9.14 -22.18
CA SER A 255 -11.66 9.71 -21.05
C SER A 255 -11.17 9.18 -19.70
N ASP A 256 -11.56 9.80 -18.58
CA ASP A 256 -11.16 9.34 -17.24
C ASP A 256 -11.76 7.97 -16.82
N LEU A 257 -12.58 7.35 -17.66
CA LEU A 257 -13.10 5.99 -17.48
C LEU A 257 -12.15 4.98 -18.15
N GLU A 258 -11.03 4.72 -17.47
CA GLU A 258 -9.96 3.83 -17.96
C GLU A 258 -9.43 2.93 -16.84
N LEU A 259 -9.17 1.66 -17.17
CA LEU A 259 -8.68 0.62 -16.27
C LEU A 259 -7.48 -0.14 -16.85
N ASP A 260 -6.58 -0.56 -15.97
CA ASP A 260 -5.48 -1.49 -16.27
C ASP A 260 -5.96 -2.96 -16.33
N ARG A 261 -5.07 -3.87 -16.73
CA ARG A 261 -5.32 -5.33 -16.82
C ARG A 261 -5.68 -6.00 -15.50
N GLN A 262 -5.52 -5.31 -14.37
CA GLN A 262 -5.89 -5.79 -13.05
C GLN A 262 -7.18 -5.12 -12.53
N GLY A 263 -7.87 -4.35 -13.38
CA GLY A 263 -9.14 -3.68 -13.06
C GLY A 263 -8.98 -2.44 -12.19
N ARG A 264 -7.79 -1.84 -12.14
CA ARG A 264 -7.51 -0.62 -11.36
C ARG A 264 -7.52 0.61 -12.27
N PHE A 265 -7.86 1.78 -11.75
CA PHE A 265 -7.69 3.03 -12.50
C PHE A 265 -6.24 3.22 -12.91
N THR A 266 -6.01 3.60 -14.16
CA THR A 266 -4.65 3.83 -14.67
C THR A 266 -4.02 5.07 -14.03
N GLN A 267 -2.70 5.17 -14.08
CA GLN A 267 -1.98 6.30 -13.49
C GLN A 267 -2.43 7.65 -14.09
N ARG A 268 -2.85 7.66 -15.37
CA ARG A 268 -3.42 8.84 -16.04
C ARG A 268 -4.72 9.31 -15.38
N VAL A 269 -5.66 8.38 -15.13
CA VAL A 269 -6.93 8.66 -14.43
C VAL A 269 -6.67 9.13 -13.01
N ILE A 270 -5.79 8.43 -12.29
CA ILE A 270 -5.39 8.81 -10.93
C ILE A 270 -4.83 10.24 -10.91
N ASN A 271 -3.96 10.59 -11.86
CA ASN A 271 -3.38 11.93 -11.99
C ASN A 271 -4.41 13.01 -12.35
N SER A 272 -5.34 12.69 -13.26
CA SER A 272 -6.43 13.58 -13.67
C SER A 272 -7.37 13.91 -12.50
N ILE A 273 -7.81 12.88 -11.76
CA ILE A 273 -8.66 13.03 -10.57
C ILE A 273 -7.93 13.84 -9.50
N ALA A 274 -6.69 13.48 -9.19
CA ALA A 274 -5.90 14.13 -8.15
C ALA A 274 -5.68 15.62 -8.45
N LYS A 275 -5.37 15.98 -9.69
CA LYS A 275 -5.29 17.38 -10.14
C LYS A 275 -6.60 18.14 -9.90
N ARG A 276 -7.76 17.51 -10.14
CA ARG A 276 -9.09 18.13 -9.96
C ARG A 276 -9.48 18.29 -8.50
N ILE A 277 -9.06 17.39 -7.62
CA ILE A 277 -9.34 17.46 -6.17
C ILE A 277 -8.22 18.18 -5.37
N GLY A 278 -7.21 18.72 -6.05
CA GLY A 278 -6.11 19.46 -5.43
C GLY A 278 -5.10 18.58 -4.68
N ILE A 279 -5.02 17.29 -5.00
CA ILE A 279 -4.08 16.34 -4.42
C ILE A 279 -2.95 16.09 -5.44
N SER A 280 -1.70 16.05 -5.00
CA SER A 280 -0.58 15.64 -5.85
C SER A 280 -0.46 14.11 -5.87
N THR A 281 -0.65 13.48 -7.02
CA THR A 281 -0.34 12.06 -7.27
C THR A 281 1.06 11.81 -7.79
N VAL A 282 1.89 12.86 -7.87
CA VAL A 282 3.33 12.65 -7.92
C VAL A 282 3.67 11.98 -6.60
N VAL A 283 3.71 10.65 -6.62
CA VAL A 283 4.52 9.90 -5.67
C VAL A 283 5.93 10.40 -5.97
N PRO A 284 6.49 11.28 -5.12
CA PRO A 284 7.86 11.67 -5.33
C PRO A 284 8.68 10.38 -5.33
N PRO A 285 9.72 10.26 -6.18
CA PRO A 285 10.57 9.08 -6.15
C PRO A 285 10.95 8.85 -4.70
N PHE A 286 10.56 7.72 -4.11
CA PHE A 286 10.73 7.51 -2.69
C PHE A 286 12.15 7.05 -2.42
N PRO A 287 12.80 7.61 -1.38
CA PRO A 287 12.30 8.67 -0.50
C PRO A 287 12.25 10.02 -1.23
N LEU A 288 11.33 10.90 -0.80
CA LEU A 288 11.29 12.30 -1.22
C LEU A 288 12.73 12.77 -1.45
N ALA A 289 13.04 13.23 -2.66
CA ALA A 289 14.39 13.60 -3.08
C ALA A 289 14.87 14.84 -2.27
N ALA A 290 15.17 14.63 -0.98
CA ALA A 290 15.42 15.61 0.06
C ALA A 290 16.04 14.95 1.29
N TRP A 291 16.71 15.78 2.10
CA TRP A 291 17.41 15.38 3.32
C TRP A 291 16.87 16.14 4.54
N ALA A 292 16.99 15.55 5.72
CA ALA A 292 16.77 16.20 7.01
C ALA A 292 17.96 15.92 7.95
N CYS A 293 18.57 16.98 8.46
CA CYS A 293 19.73 16.92 9.33
C CYS A 293 19.31 17.36 10.73
N TRP A 294 19.28 16.45 11.69
CA TRP A 294 18.87 16.74 13.07
C TRP A 294 20.07 16.72 14.00
N GLY A 295 20.28 17.82 14.74
CA GLY A 295 21.37 17.90 15.70
C GLY A 295 21.41 19.18 16.51
N ASP A 296 22.58 19.44 17.08
CA ASP A 296 22.88 20.62 17.90
C ASP A 296 23.56 21.74 17.09
N SER A 297 24.44 22.54 17.72
CA SER A 297 25.21 23.61 17.08
C SER A 297 26.11 23.10 15.95
N LEU A 298 26.61 21.85 16.05
CA LEU A 298 27.43 21.27 14.98
C LEU A 298 26.62 21.06 13.70
N THR A 299 25.32 20.77 13.82
CA THR A 299 24.41 20.69 12.67
C THR A 299 24.01 22.08 12.15
N ALA A 300 23.84 23.04 13.06
CA ALA A 300 23.50 24.42 12.70
C ALA A 300 24.61 25.11 11.87
N GLY A 301 25.87 24.66 11.98
CA GLY A 301 27.08 25.31 11.43
C GLY A 301 27.19 25.42 9.90
N GLY A 302 26.40 24.67 9.11
CA GLY A 302 26.27 24.89 7.66
C GLY A 302 26.58 23.71 6.73
N TRP A 303 27.09 22.58 7.23
CA TRP A 303 27.30 21.38 6.41
C TRP A 303 26.02 20.84 5.73
N PRO A 304 24.78 20.99 6.26
CA PRO A 304 23.57 20.59 5.52
C PRO A 304 23.42 21.36 4.20
N THR A 305 23.81 22.64 4.15
CA THR A 305 23.80 23.44 2.91
C THR A 305 24.80 22.91 1.90
N THR A 306 25.99 22.49 2.36
CA THR A 306 26.99 21.88 1.47
C THR A 306 26.49 20.54 0.92
N LEU A 307 25.88 19.71 1.77
CA LEU A 307 25.26 18.46 1.34
C LEU A 307 24.20 18.72 0.27
N ALA A 308 23.29 19.67 0.50
CA ALA A 308 22.24 20.02 -0.44
C ALA A 308 22.78 20.40 -1.83
N ALA A 309 23.85 21.20 -1.86
CA ALA A 309 24.49 21.60 -3.11
C ALA A 309 25.13 20.42 -3.87
N LEU A 310 25.72 19.46 -3.14
CA LEU A 310 26.38 18.29 -3.75
C LEU A 310 25.40 17.25 -4.27
N CYS A 311 24.31 17.00 -3.54
CA CYS A 311 23.30 16.03 -3.95
C CYS A 311 22.28 16.60 -4.95
N GLY A 312 22.19 17.93 -5.08
CA GLY A 312 21.13 18.57 -5.85
C GLY A 312 19.74 18.41 -5.21
N LEU A 313 19.68 18.04 -3.93
CA LEU A 313 18.44 17.83 -3.16
C LEU A 313 18.33 18.83 -2.00
N PRO A 314 17.14 19.32 -1.65
CA PRO A 314 16.98 20.17 -0.48
C PRO A 314 17.38 19.44 0.81
N ALA A 315 18.25 20.04 1.63
CA ALA A 315 18.57 19.53 2.96
C ALA A 315 18.01 20.48 4.04
N TYR A 316 17.09 19.97 4.85
CA TYR A 316 16.60 20.70 6.02
C TYR A 316 17.68 20.74 7.11
N ASN A 317 18.04 21.94 7.54
CA ASN A 317 18.92 22.16 8.68
C ASN A 317 18.10 22.25 9.97
N GLY A 318 17.91 21.11 10.62
CA GLY A 318 17.29 21.01 11.93
C GLY A 318 18.30 21.11 13.06
N GLY A 319 19.38 21.89 12.94
CA GLY A 319 20.35 22.14 14.02
C GLY A 319 19.90 23.26 14.97
N TRP A 320 20.16 23.13 16.27
CA TRP A 320 19.96 24.21 17.26
C TRP A 320 21.04 24.18 18.33
N GLY A 321 21.75 25.31 18.50
CA GLY A 321 22.80 25.45 19.49
C GLY A 321 22.35 25.18 20.93
N GLY A 322 23.22 24.50 21.69
CA GLY A 322 23.03 24.23 23.11
C GLY A 322 22.00 23.14 23.46
N GLN A 323 21.25 22.61 22.49
CA GLN A 323 20.26 21.58 22.80
C GLN A 323 20.89 20.21 23.07
N GLY A 324 20.37 19.53 24.09
CA GLY A 324 20.72 18.16 24.43
C GLY A 324 19.96 17.11 23.62
N TYR A 325 20.31 15.84 23.84
CA TYR A 325 19.78 14.69 23.11
C TYR A 325 18.24 14.60 23.10
N SER A 326 17.58 14.79 24.25
CA SER A 326 16.12 14.65 24.38
C SER A 326 15.36 15.80 23.73
N GLN A 327 15.89 17.03 23.77
CA GLN A 327 15.28 18.18 23.10
C GLN A 327 15.31 18.01 21.59
N ILE A 328 16.46 17.58 21.03
CA ILE A 328 16.60 17.33 19.60
C ILE A 328 15.66 16.22 19.14
N ALA A 329 15.60 15.12 19.89
CA ALA A 329 14.68 14.02 19.59
C ALA A 329 13.21 14.45 19.70
N ALA A 330 12.88 15.37 20.61
CA ALA A 330 11.55 15.95 20.71
C ALA A 330 11.22 16.92 19.59
N ARG A 331 12.17 17.72 19.10
CA ARG A 331 11.98 18.55 17.90
C ARG A 331 11.66 17.71 16.67
N GLN A 332 12.35 16.58 16.52
CA GLN A 332 12.14 15.66 15.40
C GLN A 332 10.86 14.84 15.55
N GLY A 333 10.40 14.59 16.79
CA GLY A 333 9.15 13.89 17.09
C GLY A 333 9.34 12.48 17.65
N GLY A 334 10.54 11.90 17.55
CA GLY A 334 10.82 10.55 18.05
C GLY A 334 10.73 10.39 19.57
N VAL A 335 11.07 11.43 20.33
CA VAL A 335 10.83 11.45 21.78
C VAL A 335 9.72 12.46 22.06
N PRO A 336 8.48 12.05 22.35
CA PRO A 336 7.37 12.99 22.36
C PRO A 336 7.54 14.10 23.42
N ALA A 337 7.33 15.35 23.00
CA ALA A 337 7.14 16.47 23.91
C ALA A 337 5.76 16.34 24.57
N ARG A 338 5.70 16.45 25.90
CA ARG A 338 4.45 16.37 26.66
C ARG A 338 4.25 17.62 27.47
N LEU A 339 3.12 18.29 27.25
CA LEU A 339 2.84 19.60 27.82
C LEU A 339 1.58 19.55 28.70
N THR A 340 1.61 20.30 29.79
CA THR A 340 0.42 20.64 30.59
C THR A 340 0.19 22.13 30.43
N VAL A 341 -1.01 22.52 30.02
CA VAL A 341 -1.42 23.93 29.88
C VAL A 341 -2.23 24.37 31.09
N ALA A 342 -2.23 25.66 31.40
CA ALA A 342 -3.04 26.22 32.47
C ALA A 342 -4.52 25.83 32.32
N GLY A 343 -5.12 25.31 33.39
CA GLY A 343 -6.52 24.86 33.38
C GLY A 343 -6.82 23.64 32.50
N ASN A 344 -5.80 22.93 31.99
CA ASN A 344 -5.95 21.78 31.09
C ASN A 344 -6.89 22.05 29.89
N THR A 345 -6.89 23.29 29.40
CA THR A 345 -7.79 23.75 28.33
C THR A 345 -7.04 24.71 27.41
N ILE A 346 -7.14 24.48 26.10
CA ILE A 346 -6.70 25.46 25.09
C ILE A 346 -7.89 26.41 24.84
N PRO A 347 -7.76 27.72 25.06
CA PRO A 347 -8.85 28.67 24.96
C PRO A 347 -9.37 28.80 23.52
N ALA A 348 -10.60 29.27 23.37
CA ALA A 348 -11.25 29.52 22.07
C ALA A 348 -10.43 30.47 21.16
N THR A 349 -9.75 31.44 21.77
CA THR A 349 -8.90 32.42 21.11
C THR A 349 -7.61 32.66 21.90
N GLY A 350 -6.54 33.07 21.21
CA GLY A 350 -5.30 33.49 21.85
C GLY A 350 -4.41 32.36 22.37
N SER A 351 -3.75 32.62 23.49
CA SER A 351 -2.65 31.82 24.02
C SER A 351 -2.96 31.22 25.39
N VAL A 352 -2.29 30.12 25.72
CA VAL A 352 -2.31 29.51 27.05
C VAL A 352 -0.89 29.21 27.52
N THR A 353 -0.60 29.51 28.78
CA THR A 353 0.69 29.20 29.41
C THR A 353 0.83 27.70 29.61
N VAL A 354 2.00 27.16 29.32
CA VAL A 354 2.39 25.79 29.65
C VAL A 354 2.97 25.78 31.06
N THR A 355 2.34 25.02 31.97
CA THR A 355 2.71 24.95 33.39
C THR A 355 3.65 23.79 33.71
N ALA A 356 3.74 22.79 32.82
CA ALA A 356 4.74 21.72 32.90
C ALA A 356 5.09 21.21 31.50
N ALA A 357 6.35 20.82 31.29
CA ALA A 357 6.83 20.25 30.04
C ALA A 357 7.82 19.10 30.31
N LEU A 358 7.66 18.01 29.58
CA LEU A 358 8.64 16.93 29.45
C LEU A 358 9.17 16.91 28.03
N ASN A 359 10.50 16.75 27.89
CA ASN A 359 11.21 16.80 26.61
C ASN A 359 10.91 18.09 25.84
N ASN A 360 11.10 19.25 26.47
CA ASN A 360 10.85 20.55 25.84
C ASN A 360 11.65 20.68 24.52
N PRO A 361 10.98 20.83 23.36
CA PRO A 361 11.67 20.91 22.07
C PRO A 361 12.32 22.28 21.83
N LEU A 362 12.10 23.26 22.71
CA LEU A 362 12.58 24.63 22.55
C LEU A 362 13.76 24.97 23.46
N SER A 363 14.55 25.93 23.01
CA SER A 363 15.43 26.76 23.85
C SER A 363 14.80 28.16 23.96
N ASP A 364 15.27 28.96 24.91
CA ASP A 364 14.72 30.31 25.13
C ASP A 364 14.84 31.19 23.88
N GLY A 365 13.83 32.02 23.63
CA GLY A 365 13.67 32.80 22.39
C GLY A 365 13.18 31.98 21.19
N GLY A 366 12.90 30.69 21.40
CA GLY A 366 12.48 29.75 20.37
C GLY A 366 10.97 29.72 20.13
N GLY A 367 10.58 29.40 18.90
CA GLY A 367 9.19 29.10 18.52
C GLY A 367 9.12 27.88 17.61
N ARG A 368 8.04 27.10 17.70
CA ARG A 368 7.79 25.96 16.81
C ARG A 368 6.31 25.67 16.66
N GLN A 369 5.89 25.53 15.40
CA GLN A 369 4.52 25.13 15.10
C GLN A 369 4.32 23.64 15.39
N GLY A 370 3.14 23.27 15.84
CA GLY A 370 2.78 21.88 16.08
C GLY A 370 1.34 21.70 16.53
N LEU A 371 0.97 20.44 16.73
CA LEU A 371 -0.35 20.04 17.23
C LEU A 371 -0.27 19.77 18.72
N LEU A 372 -1.15 20.41 19.51
CA LEU A 372 -1.39 20.09 20.92
C LEU A 372 -2.87 19.76 21.10
N ALA A 373 -3.17 18.55 21.59
CA ALA A 373 -4.56 18.07 21.73
C ALA A 373 -5.40 18.24 20.45
N GLY A 374 -4.79 18.02 19.27
CA GLY A 374 -5.43 18.19 17.97
C GLY A 374 -5.55 19.63 17.47
N VAL A 375 -5.16 20.63 18.26
CA VAL A 375 -5.18 22.04 17.87
C VAL A 375 -3.82 22.42 17.26
N LEU A 376 -3.83 22.94 16.04
CA LEU A 376 -2.63 23.51 15.42
C LEU A 376 -2.32 24.87 16.06
N GLY A 377 -1.06 25.06 16.46
CA GLY A 377 -0.60 26.30 17.07
C GLY A 377 0.91 26.44 17.12
N MET A 378 1.36 27.56 17.66
CA MET A 378 2.76 27.88 17.88
C MET A 378 3.09 27.70 19.37
N LEU A 379 4.04 26.82 19.69
CA LEU A 379 4.69 26.79 20.99
C LEU A 379 5.84 27.79 20.97
N ASN A 380 5.87 28.71 21.92
CA ASN A 380 6.93 29.71 22.07
C ASN A 380 7.55 29.63 23.46
N MET A 381 8.84 29.94 23.56
CA MET A 381 9.56 30.06 24.83
C MET A 381 10.19 31.45 24.92
N ALA A 382 9.82 32.22 25.95
CA ALA A 382 10.41 33.53 26.21
C ALA A 382 10.64 33.72 27.71
N GLY A 383 11.86 34.08 28.10
CA GLY A 383 12.25 34.20 29.50
C GLY A 383 12.06 32.90 30.29
N GLY A 384 12.22 31.75 29.63
CA GLY A 384 11.98 30.44 30.22
C GLY A 384 10.50 30.01 30.29
N VAL A 385 9.56 30.86 29.92
CA VAL A 385 8.12 30.58 29.98
C VAL A 385 7.63 30.05 28.64
N LEU A 386 7.03 28.86 28.67
CA LEU A 386 6.41 28.24 27.51
C LEU A 386 4.96 28.72 27.35
N THR A 387 4.59 29.11 26.14
CA THR A 387 3.24 29.54 25.76
C THR A 387 2.81 28.84 24.48
N PHE A 388 1.61 28.27 24.46
CA PHE A 388 1.00 27.73 23.25
C PHE A 388 -0.08 28.68 22.72
N THR A 389 0.02 29.09 21.47
CA THR A 389 -0.93 29.98 20.79
C THR A 389 -1.56 29.25 19.63
N ARG A 390 -2.89 29.06 19.63
CA ARG A 390 -3.59 28.40 18.52
C ARG A 390 -3.50 29.23 17.24
N SER A 391 -3.37 28.58 16.09
CA SER A 391 -3.21 29.24 14.79
C SER A 391 -4.51 29.86 14.25
N ALA A 392 -5.67 29.34 14.65
CA ALA A 392 -6.97 29.86 14.25
C ALA A 392 -7.94 29.82 15.44
N GLN A 393 -8.86 30.79 15.51
CA GLN A 393 -9.93 30.81 16.51
C GLN A 393 -10.88 29.61 16.33
N GLY A 394 -11.51 29.17 17.41
CA GLY A 394 -12.51 28.11 17.38
C GLY A 394 -13.04 27.80 18.78
N GLU A 395 -13.62 26.63 18.98
CA GLU A 395 -14.08 26.22 20.32
C GLU A 395 -12.90 25.97 21.27
N ALA A 396 -13.14 26.14 22.58
CA ALA A 396 -12.18 25.74 23.60
C ALA A 396 -11.99 24.21 23.58
N VAL A 397 -10.74 23.75 23.66
CA VAL A 397 -10.41 22.32 23.54
C VAL A 397 -9.83 21.80 24.85
N SER A 398 -10.36 20.69 25.35
CA SER A 398 -9.79 19.99 26.49
C SER A 398 -8.38 19.49 26.15
N CYS A 399 -7.41 19.85 26.98
CA CYS A 399 -6.02 19.46 26.84
C CYS A 399 -5.57 18.83 28.18
N PRO A 400 -5.80 17.52 28.38
CA PRO A 400 -5.36 16.82 29.58
C PRO A 400 -3.88 17.04 29.88
N ALA A 401 -3.50 16.95 31.16
CA ALA A 401 -2.12 17.10 31.58
C ALA A 401 -1.20 16.12 30.82
N MET A 402 0.01 16.59 30.47
CA MET A 402 1.00 15.82 29.70
C MET A 402 0.48 15.34 28.33
N SER A 403 -0.35 16.15 27.68
CA SER A 403 -0.79 15.95 26.30
C SER A 403 0.40 16.05 25.34
N TYR A 404 0.35 15.25 24.28
CA TYR A 404 1.40 15.25 23.26
C TYR A 404 1.39 16.56 22.47
N PHE A 405 2.57 17.17 22.36
CA PHE A 405 2.85 18.19 21.37
C PHE A 405 3.63 17.54 20.23
N THR A 406 3.09 17.60 19.01
CA THR A 406 3.72 17.05 17.80
C THR A 406 4.26 18.20 16.95
N PRO A 407 5.58 18.41 16.87
CA PRO A 407 6.13 19.46 16.03
C PRO A 407 5.87 19.23 14.54
N ALA A 408 5.48 20.29 13.82
CA ALA A 408 5.17 20.21 12.40
C ALA A 408 6.38 19.81 11.54
N ASP A 409 7.56 20.37 11.85
CA ASP A 409 8.80 20.08 11.08
C ASP A 409 9.22 18.62 11.17
N GLY A 410 9.02 17.98 12.33
CA GLY A 410 9.28 16.55 12.52
C GLY A 410 8.44 15.70 11.57
N LEU A 411 7.13 15.97 11.53
CA LEU A 411 6.19 15.30 10.66
C LEU A 411 6.47 15.55 9.17
N ALA A 412 6.80 16.79 8.80
CA ALA A 412 7.08 17.20 7.42
C ALA A 412 8.38 16.60 6.83
N HIS A 413 9.21 15.98 7.67
CA HIS A 413 10.53 15.46 7.30
C HIS A 413 10.71 13.98 7.65
N ALA A 414 9.65 13.29 8.08
CA ALA A 414 9.69 11.90 8.52
C ALA A 414 9.91 10.88 7.38
N ASP A 415 9.83 11.29 6.12
CA ASP A 415 9.94 10.47 4.90
C ASP A 415 11.18 10.81 4.04
N ARG A 416 12.15 11.53 4.62
CA ARG A 416 13.39 11.96 3.96
C ARG A 416 14.56 11.04 4.27
N HIS A 417 15.69 11.23 3.58
CA HIS A 417 17.00 10.83 4.11
C HIS A 417 17.27 11.57 5.41
N VAL A 418 17.79 10.87 6.42
CA VAL A 418 17.99 11.48 7.73
C VAL A 418 19.43 11.31 8.19
N THR A 419 20.03 12.42 8.58
CA THR A 419 21.26 12.40 9.40
C THR A 419 20.91 12.79 10.83
N ILE A 420 21.30 11.95 11.78
CA ILE A 420 21.13 12.16 13.22
C ILE A 420 22.51 12.39 13.81
N TRP A 421 22.72 13.58 14.36
CA TRP A 421 23.98 13.95 15.03
C TRP A 421 23.69 14.65 16.36
N ILE A 422 23.57 13.83 17.42
CA ILE A 422 23.18 14.29 18.75
C ILE A 422 24.16 13.79 19.82
N GLY A 423 24.11 14.42 20.99
CA GLY A 423 24.81 13.95 22.19
C GLY A 423 25.99 14.82 22.63
N ARG A 424 26.48 15.76 21.79
CA ARG A 424 27.61 16.65 22.12
C ARG A 424 27.38 17.45 23.40
N ASN A 425 26.15 17.92 23.61
CA ASN A 425 25.72 18.67 24.80
C ASN A 425 25.18 17.78 25.94
N SER A 426 25.46 16.46 25.93
CA SER A 426 24.86 15.56 26.92
C SER A 426 25.73 14.39 27.35
N PHE A 427 26.67 13.91 26.53
CA PHE A 427 27.45 12.69 26.81
C PHE A 427 28.28 12.74 28.12
N LYS A 428 28.55 13.94 28.67
CA LYS A 428 29.24 14.10 29.96
C LYS A 428 28.32 13.88 31.16
N ASP A 429 27.04 14.16 30.98
CA ASP A 429 26.07 14.35 32.06
C ASP A 429 25.02 13.23 32.11
N VAL A 430 24.92 12.42 31.06
CA VAL A 430 23.95 11.32 30.98
C VAL A 430 24.60 10.01 30.57
N ALA A 431 23.96 8.90 30.96
CA ALA A 431 24.37 7.58 30.52
C ALA A 431 24.23 7.43 28.99
N PRO A 432 25.20 6.82 28.28
CA PRO A 432 25.11 6.60 26.83
C PRO A 432 23.82 5.92 26.37
N ALA A 433 23.25 5.04 27.20
CA ALA A 433 21.99 4.36 26.92
C ALA A 433 20.81 5.31 26.65
N LEU A 434 20.77 6.50 27.27
CA LEU A 434 19.71 7.49 27.04
C LEU A 434 19.82 8.16 25.67
N ILE A 435 21.06 8.42 25.23
CA ILE A 435 21.34 8.94 23.89
C ILE A 435 20.99 7.86 22.85
N VAL A 436 21.42 6.61 23.07
CA VAL A 436 21.08 5.47 22.20
C VAL A 436 19.56 5.29 22.10
N ALA A 437 18.84 5.30 23.23
CA ALA A 437 17.39 5.19 23.24
C ALA A 437 16.72 6.31 22.43
N SER A 438 17.22 7.54 22.54
CA SER A 438 16.66 8.67 21.81
C SER A 438 16.92 8.58 20.30
N ILE A 439 18.12 8.16 19.89
CA ILE A 439 18.42 7.89 18.47
C ILE A 439 17.48 6.80 17.93
N ARG A 440 17.26 5.73 18.69
CA ARG A 440 16.33 4.66 18.30
C ARG A 440 14.92 5.20 18.09
N SER A 441 14.40 5.98 19.04
CA SER A 441 13.06 6.57 18.89
C SER A 441 12.97 7.56 17.73
N MET A 442 14.05 8.30 17.42
CA MET A 442 14.10 9.16 16.24
C MET A 442 14.01 8.35 14.93
N ILE A 443 14.67 7.20 14.87
CA ILE A 443 14.61 6.29 13.71
C ILE A 443 13.25 5.60 13.61
N ASP A 444 12.63 5.24 14.74
CA ASP A 444 11.31 4.60 14.78
C ASP A 444 10.19 5.55 14.37
N TYR A 445 10.36 6.85 14.58
CA TYR A 445 9.44 7.89 14.13
C TYR A 445 9.43 8.08 12.61
N LEU A 446 10.50 7.68 11.92
CA LEU A 446 10.56 7.78 10.46
C LEU A 446 9.53 6.86 9.83
N THR A 447 8.94 7.31 8.72
CA THR A 447 7.96 6.50 8.00
C THR A 447 8.60 5.19 7.50
N PRO A 448 7.85 4.08 7.42
CA PRO A 448 8.38 2.81 6.93
C PRO A 448 8.71 2.83 5.43
N ARG A 449 8.37 3.93 4.72
CA ARG A 449 8.49 4.02 3.26
C ARG A 449 9.93 3.94 2.80
N VAL A 450 10.89 4.51 3.54
CA VAL A 450 12.35 4.33 3.37
C VAL A 450 13.09 4.78 4.64
N LYS A 451 13.95 3.93 5.23
CA LYS A 451 14.85 4.28 6.37
C LYS A 451 16.30 4.45 5.92
N ARG A 452 16.60 5.48 5.13
CA ARG A 452 17.98 5.87 4.79
C ARG A 452 18.51 6.81 5.87
N VAL A 453 19.21 6.23 6.85
CA VAL A 453 19.66 6.92 8.06
C VAL A 453 21.19 6.90 8.18
N ILE A 454 21.77 8.03 8.53
CA ILE A 454 23.16 8.17 8.98
C ILE A 454 23.16 8.64 10.43
N VAL A 455 23.87 7.94 11.31
CA VAL A 455 24.10 8.31 12.71
C VAL A 455 25.58 8.65 12.87
N MET A 456 25.88 9.88 13.24
CA MET A 456 27.25 10.39 13.28
C MET A 456 27.85 10.33 14.69
N SER A 457 29.12 9.97 14.77
CA SER A 457 29.91 10.06 16.02
C SER A 457 30.05 11.49 16.54
N ILE A 458 30.13 11.65 17.85
CA ILE A 458 30.38 12.91 18.54
C ILE A 458 31.89 13.25 18.45
N PRO A 459 32.28 14.43 17.91
CA PRO A 459 33.68 14.85 17.82
C PRO A 459 34.20 15.39 19.16
N PRO A 460 35.50 15.24 19.49
CA PRO A 460 36.12 15.79 20.69
C PRO A 460 36.36 17.30 20.59
N TRP A 461 36.32 17.96 21.74
CA TRP A 461 36.70 19.36 21.92
C TRP A 461 38.09 19.48 22.56
N VAL A 462 38.73 20.65 22.46
CA VAL A 462 39.93 20.97 23.25
C VAL A 462 39.63 20.73 24.74
N GLY A 463 40.55 20.06 25.45
CA GLY A 463 40.33 19.52 26.80
C GLY A 463 39.77 18.09 26.84
N GLU A 464 39.54 17.46 25.68
CA GLU A 464 39.12 16.07 25.52
C GLU A 464 40.15 15.26 24.72
N GLU A 465 41.43 15.60 24.95
CA GLU A 465 42.57 14.88 24.40
C GLU A 465 42.58 13.42 24.90
N PHE A 466 43.28 12.56 24.17
CA PHE A 466 43.53 11.18 24.60
C PHE A 466 44.05 11.11 26.04
N GLY A 467 43.52 10.17 26.82
CA GLY A 467 43.88 9.97 28.22
C GLY A 467 43.08 10.83 29.23
N THR A 468 42.30 11.80 28.77
CA THR A 468 41.41 12.57 29.67
C THR A 468 40.16 11.77 30.05
N SER A 469 39.57 12.08 31.22
CA SER A 469 38.30 11.47 31.64
C SER A 469 37.13 11.88 30.72
N GLY A 470 37.16 13.12 30.22
CA GLY A 470 36.21 13.61 29.22
C GLY A 470 36.28 12.77 27.94
N ARG A 471 37.48 12.46 27.46
CA ARG A 471 37.68 11.60 26.30
C ARG A 471 37.19 10.17 26.53
N ALA A 472 37.49 9.56 27.68
CA ALA A 472 37.01 8.22 27.98
C ALA A 472 35.46 8.12 27.95
N ARG A 473 34.76 9.15 28.44
CA ARG A 473 33.29 9.23 28.35
C ARG A 473 32.80 9.41 26.92
N LEU A 474 33.48 10.25 26.13
CA LEU A 474 33.16 10.46 24.71
C LEU A 474 33.29 9.15 23.92
N ASP A 475 34.41 8.46 24.07
CA ASP A 475 34.70 7.21 23.36
C ASP A 475 33.70 6.12 23.78
N ALA A 476 33.38 6.01 25.06
CA ALA A 476 32.35 5.08 25.54
C ALA A 476 30.97 5.39 24.96
N CYS A 477 30.61 6.67 24.84
CA CYS A 477 29.35 7.09 24.23
C CYS A 477 29.31 6.76 22.74
N ASN A 478 30.36 7.09 21.98
CA ASN A 478 30.46 6.77 20.57
C ASN A 478 30.45 5.26 20.31
N ALA A 479 31.16 4.47 21.13
CA ALA A 479 31.14 3.01 21.05
C ALA A 479 29.73 2.43 21.29
N ALA A 480 28.99 2.97 22.27
CA ALA A 480 27.62 2.55 22.52
C ALA A 480 26.67 2.86 21.35
N ILE A 481 26.83 4.04 20.72
CA ILE A 481 26.04 4.43 19.55
C ILE A 481 26.41 3.55 18.34
N ALA A 482 27.71 3.34 18.07
CA ALA A 482 28.19 2.50 16.98
C ALA A 482 27.71 1.04 17.10
N ALA A 483 27.74 0.48 18.32
CA ALA A 483 27.28 -0.87 18.59
C ALA A 483 25.75 -1.00 18.43
N ALA A 484 24.98 0.03 18.77
CA ALA A 484 23.53 0.01 18.66
C ALA A 484 23.02 0.24 17.22
N PHE A 485 23.80 0.92 16.38
CA PHE A 485 23.39 1.38 15.06
C PHE A 485 24.45 1.10 13.99
N THR A 486 25.06 -0.10 14.00
CA THR A 486 26.19 -0.45 13.12
C THR A 486 25.89 -0.19 11.63
N GLU A 487 24.67 -0.46 11.19
CA GLU A 487 24.22 -0.24 9.80
C GLU A 487 24.07 1.25 9.45
N PHE A 488 23.80 2.11 10.43
CA PHE A 488 23.60 3.55 10.23
C PHE A 488 24.84 4.37 10.59
N TRP A 489 25.83 3.76 11.24
CA TRP A 489 26.96 4.46 11.83
C TRP A 489 27.89 5.09 10.80
N LEU A 490 28.30 6.33 11.07
CA LEU A 490 29.36 7.06 10.39
C LEU A 490 30.28 7.69 11.43
N ASP A 491 31.50 7.16 11.55
CA ASP A 491 32.53 7.72 12.44
C ASP A 491 33.17 8.98 11.86
N ILE A 492 32.39 10.06 11.83
CA ILE A 492 32.84 11.36 11.34
C ILE A 492 33.98 11.95 12.19
N SER A 493 34.02 11.61 13.48
CA SER A 493 34.99 12.10 14.45
C SER A 493 36.37 11.53 14.17
N ALA A 494 36.47 10.23 13.88
CA ALA A 494 37.70 9.63 13.40
C ALA A 494 38.06 10.15 12.00
N TRP A 495 37.08 10.23 11.09
CA TRP A 495 37.32 10.66 9.72
C TRP A 495 37.86 12.10 9.60
N LEU A 496 37.38 13.04 10.42
CA LEU A 496 37.86 14.43 10.41
C LEU A 496 39.36 14.58 10.72
N ARG A 497 40.00 13.52 11.24
CA ARG A 497 41.43 13.47 11.57
C ARG A 497 42.27 12.78 10.48
N THR A 498 41.71 12.51 9.30
CA THR A 498 42.40 11.83 8.20
C THR A 498 42.77 12.79 7.05
N ALA A 499 43.70 12.36 6.20
CA ALA A 499 44.11 13.15 5.03
C ALA A 499 42.95 13.35 4.02
N GLU A 500 41.99 12.43 3.97
CA GLU A 500 40.78 12.55 3.18
C GLU A 500 39.93 13.74 3.65
N ALA A 501 39.85 14.00 4.95
CA ALA A 501 39.14 15.18 5.48
C ALA A 501 39.82 16.49 5.10
N ALA A 502 41.16 16.55 5.16
CA ALA A 502 41.92 17.70 4.67
C ALA A 502 41.65 17.95 3.18
N THR A 503 41.69 16.88 2.37
CA THR A 503 41.41 16.93 0.93
C THR A 503 39.98 17.38 0.65
N ALA A 504 39.00 16.88 1.40
CA ALA A 504 37.61 17.28 1.27
C ALA A 504 37.43 18.78 1.60
N ALA A 505 38.14 19.29 2.61
CA ALA A 505 38.18 20.72 2.94
C ALA A 505 38.98 21.57 1.94
N GLY A 506 39.76 20.96 1.04
CA GLY A 506 40.63 21.69 0.10
C GLY A 506 41.89 22.26 0.76
N ILE A 507 42.38 21.63 1.81
CA ILE A 507 43.58 22.03 2.55
C ILE A 507 44.57 20.87 2.70
N THR A 508 45.80 21.20 3.08
CA THR A 508 46.76 20.26 3.66
C THR A 508 46.88 20.58 5.14
N PHE A 509 46.89 19.56 6.00
CA PHE A 509 47.06 19.77 7.43
C PHE A 509 48.44 20.37 7.76
N THR A 510 48.43 21.37 8.63
CA THR A 510 49.63 22.01 9.17
C THR A 510 50.29 21.13 10.25
N SER A 511 51.48 21.49 10.70
CA SER A 511 52.11 20.82 11.86
C SER A 511 51.25 20.87 13.12
N ASP A 512 50.51 21.96 13.30
CA ASP A 512 49.60 22.16 14.42
C ASP A 512 48.35 21.28 14.33
N ASP A 513 47.84 21.07 13.13
CA ASP A 513 46.75 20.12 12.88
C ASP A 513 47.20 18.68 13.18
N LEU A 514 48.42 18.32 12.79
CA LEU A 514 48.99 17.01 13.10
C LEU A 514 49.18 16.81 14.61
N ALA A 515 49.57 17.87 15.33
CA ALA A 515 49.62 17.85 16.80
C ALA A 515 48.22 17.61 17.40
N ASP A 516 47.20 18.34 16.92
CA ASP A 516 45.81 18.14 17.34
C ASP A 516 45.34 16.69 17.07
N ILE A 517 45.64 16.14 15.88
CA ILE A 517 45.32 14.75 15.50
C ILE A 517 45.98 13.74 16.43
N SER A 518 47.25 13.95 16.77
CA SER A 518 48.00 13.08 17.68
C SER A 518 47.43 13.08 19.10
N ASN A 519 46.87 14.22 19.54
CA ASN A 519 46.11 14.34 20.78
C ASN A 519 44.66 13.85 20.65
N GLY A 520 44.26 13.40 19.46
CA GLY A 520 42.94 12.87 19.18
C GLY A 520 41.86 13.93 19.01
N LEU A 521 42.22 15.20 18.78
CA LEU A 521 41.30 16.31 18.60
C LEU A 521 40.91 16.50 17.13
N THR A 522 39.78 17.17 16.90
CA THR A 522 39.46 17.71 15.58
C THR A 522 40.52 18.77 15.22
N PRO A 523 41.15 18.70 14.03
CA PRO A 523 42.21 19.64 13.62
C PRO A 523 41.77 21.10 13.71
N ARG A 524 42.61 22.00 14.24
CA ARG A 524 42.29 23.44 14.37
C ARG A 524 41.92 24.11 13.06
N SER A 525 42.49 23.70 11.93
CA SER A 525 42.12 24.23 10.61
C SER A 525 40.67 23.95 10.21
N LEU A 526 39.99 23.00 10.88
CA LEU A 526 38.58 22.66 10.62
C LEU A 526 37.61 23.23 11.67
N ARG A 527 38.10 23.88 12.74
CA ARG A 527 37.29 24.46 13.82
C ARG A 527 37.43 25.97 13.93
N SER A 528 36.40 26.64 14.44
CA SER A 528 36.39 28.08 14.70
C SER A 528 36.79 28.43 16.13
N ASP A 529 36.58 27.49 17.05
CA ASP A 529 36.90 27.62 18.48
C ASP A 529 37.40 26.27 19.03
N SER A 530 37.19 25.99 20.32
CA SER A 530 37.57 24.73 20.96
C SER A 530 36.91 23.48 20.37
N GLY A 531 35.82 23.59 19.58
CA GLY A 531 35.14 22.41 19.06
C GLY A 531 34.09 22.62 17.96
N HIS A 532 33.59 23.83 17.74
CA HIS A 532 32.68 24.13 16.63
C HIS A 532 33.43 24.19 15.30
N LEU A 533 32.79 23.70 14.25
CA LEU A 533 33.36 23.68 12.91
C LEU A 533 33.38 25.08 12.30
N ASN A 534 34.45 25.40 11.59
CA ASN A 534 34.49 26.57 10.71
C ASN A 534 33.93 26.21 9.31
N ALA A 535 34.02 27.14 8.35
CA ALA A 535 33.55 26.90 6.99
C ALA A 535 34.19 25.68 6.31
N LEU A 536 35.50 25.46 6.50
CA LEU A 536 36.23 24.32 5.92
C LEU A 536 35.79 23.00 6.54
N GLY A 537 35.60 22.95 7.87
CA GLY A 537 35.05 21.78 8.56
C GLY A 537 33.65 21.42 8.08
N ASN A 538 32.78 22.43 7.88
CA ASN A 538 31.45 22.20 7.34
C ASN A 538 31.47 21.68 5.89
N ILE A 539 32.38 22.17 5.05
CA ILE A 539 32.58 21.66 3.68
C ILE A 539 33.00 20.18 3.72
N ALA A 540 33.97 19.84 4.57
CA ALA A 540 34.46 18.47 4.71
C ALA A 540 33.35 17.51 5.13
N ILE A 541 32.55 17.85 6.14
CA ILE A 541 31.42 17.01 6.59
C ILE A 541 30.36 16.86 5.49
N GLY A 542 29.96 17.95 4.83
CA GLY A 542 28.96 17.87 3.77
C GLY A 542 29.38 16.92 2.65
N LYS A 543 30.66 16.99 2.24
CA LYS A 543 31.25 16.06 1.26
C LYS A 543 31.31 14.62 1.77
N ARG A 544 31.67 14.40 3.04
CA ARG A 544 31.75 13.04 3.59
C ARG A 544 30.39 12.36 3.68
N VAL A 545 29.35 13.09 4.10
CA VAL A 545 27.98 12.59 4.14
C VAL A 545 27.48 12.28 2.72
N TYR A 546 27.78 13.15 1.75
CA TYR A 546 27.49 12.89 0.34
C TYR A 546 28.19 11.61 -0.16
N GLN A 547 29.50 11.48 0.06
CA GLN A 547 30.26 10.27 -0.30
C GLN A 547 29.70 9.02 0.38
N GLU A 548 29.32 9.11 1.65
CA GLU A 548 28.72 7.98 2.38
C GLU A 548 27.42 7.52 1.72
N SER A 549 26.60 8.47 1.28
CA SER A 549 25.35 8.14 0.60
C SER A 549 25.57 7.47 -0.77
N GLN A 550 26.63 7.83 -1.50
CA GLN A 550 27.02 7.15 -2.74
C GLN A 550 27.49 5.72 -2.45
N ILE A 551 28.32 5.53 -1.42
CA ILE A 551 28.78 4.20 -0.99
C ILE A 551 27.60 3.30 -0.62
N ARG A 552 26.55 3.86 -0.01
CA ARG A 552 25.34 3.13 0.37
C ARG A 552 24.34 2.95 -0.78
N GLY A 553 24.66 3.43 -1.99
CA GLY A 553 23.81 3.31 -3.18
C GLY A 553 22.54 4.17 -3.13
N TRP A 554 22.59 5.30 -2.45
CA TRP A 554 21.44 6.20 -2.31
C TRP A 554 21.35 7.21 -3.46
N MET A 555 22.49 7.46 -4.12
CA MET A 555 22.71 8.39 -5.21
C MET A 555 23.71 7.83 -6.22
#